data_AF-A0A1Z4BVL4-F1
#
_entry.id   AF-A0A1Z4BVL4-F1
#
_cell.length_a   1.000
_cell.length_b   1.000
_cell.length_c   1.000
_cell.angle_alpha   90.00
_cell.angle_beta   90.00
_cell.angle_gamma   90.00
#
_symmetry.space_group_name_H-M   'P 1'
#
loop_
_entity.id
_entity.type
_entity.pdbx_description
1 polymer ?
#
loop_
_entity_poly.entity_id
_entity_poly.type
_entity_poly.pdbx_seq_one_letter_code
_entity_poly.pdbx_strand_id
1 'polypeptide(L)'
;MEDKNSVYPYAYSYKGKCGYLLWEANGDGDVFKQHQDKLILSVGDFEEAKKVFAGLPFVIRWDEAAIIDFDVFWKILSGLGSGSIIDETACEVMLNGWNFIEDLIRTFALDALREKLHEPQLNKVYEKFFYGCNIAAVTPSGCGYTPLWQPPEVLMLRERLVDVWDEQAACGSYPEQVIVRRRGYGNRNTY
;
A
#
# COMPACT_ATOMS: atom_id res chain seq x y z
N MET A 1 17.35 6.77 16.17
CA MET A 1 17.19 7.99 15.34
C MET A 1 16.99 7.50 13.94
N GLU A 2 15.75 7.52 13.44
CA GLU A 2 15.52 7.33 12.01
C GLU A 2 16.23 8.44 11.26
N ASP A 3 17.04 8.07 10.29
CA ASP A 3 17.64 9.01 9.36
C ASP A 3 16.50 9.68 8.59
N LYS A 4 16.29 10.99 8.80
CA LYS A 4 15.24 11.81 8.15
C LYS A 4 15.24 11.82 6.61
N ASN A 5 16.16 11.09 5.97
CA ASN A 5 16.31 10.95 4.52
C ASN A 5 16.26 9.49 4.04
N SER A 6 15.87 8.54 4.90
CA SER A 6 15.67 7.15 4.49
C SER A 6 14.33 6.98 3.78
N VAL A 7 14.35 6.23 2.69
CA VAL A 7 13.14 5.80 1.98
C VAL A 7 13.24 4.30 1.70
N TYR A 8 12.09 3.68 1.59
CA TYR A 8 11.95 2.23 1.56
C TYR A 8 11.29 1.83 0.24
N PRO A 9 11.90 0.91 -0.53
CA PRO A 9 11.25 0.36 -1.71
C PRO A 9 9.95 -0.34 -1.34
N TYR A 10 8.87 -0.01 -2.04
CA TYR A 10 7.58 -0.68 -1.90
C TYR A 10 7.21 -1.34 -3.24
N ALA A 11 7.21 -2.67 -3.28
CA ALA A 11 6.81 -3.43 -4.46
C ALA A 11 5.29 -3.60 -4.52
N TYR A 12 4.69 -3.44 -5.69
CA TYR A 12 3.26 -3.69 -5.89
C TYR A 12 3.01 -4.49 -7.17
N SER A 13 1.94 -5.28 -7.20
CA SER A 13 1.36 -5.86 -8.40
C SER A 13 -0.14 -5.58 -8.50
N TYR A 14 -0.64 -5.36 -9.71
CA TYR A 14 -2.07 -5.23 -10.00
C TYR A 14 -2.35 -5.50 -11.48
N LYS A 15 -3.35 -6.34 -11.77
CA LYS A 15 -3.72 -6.78 -13.14
C LYS A 15 -2.52 -7.26 -13.95
N GLY A 16 -1.63 -8.01 -13.31
CA GLY A 16 -0.39 -8.53 -13.91
C GLY A 16 0.69 -7.49 -14.23
N LYS A 17 0.53 -6.23 -13.80
CA LYS A 17 1.61 -5.22 -13.85
C LYS A 17 2.28 -5.16 -12.49
N CYS A 18 3.61 -5.12 -12.45
CA CYS A 18 4.38 -4.90 -11.24
C CYS A 18 5.13 -3.57 -11.29
N GLY A 19 5.49 -3.05 -10.12
CA GLY A 19 6.33 -1.88 -10.00
C GLY A 19 6.90 -1.70 -8.59
N TYR A 20 7.86 -0.78 -8.50
CA TYR A 20 8.52 -0.38 -7.28
C TYR A 20 8.30 1.12 -7.08
N LEU A 21 7.82 1.49 -5.90
CA LEU A 21 7.67 2.86 -5.40
C LEU A 21 8.74 3.14 -4.33
N LEU A 22 8.83 4.40 -3.91
CA LEU A 22 9.61 4.79 -2.73
C LEU A 22 8.66 5.32 -1.67
N TRP A 23 8.60 4.61 -0.55
CA TRP A 23 7.82 4.92 0.64
C TRP A 23 8.68 5.69 1.64
N GLU A 24 8.11 6.71 2.25
CA GLU A 24 8.74 7.54 3.27
C GLU A 24 7.89 7.51 4.53
N ALA A 25 8.47 6.98 5.60
CA ALA A 25 7.92 7.13 6.93
C ALA A 25 8.15 8.58 7.37
N ASN A 26 7.07 9.35 7.49
CA ASN A 26 7.13 10.70 8.03
C ASN A 26 6.27 10.73 9.31
N GLY A 27 6.74 11.43 10.35
CA GLY A 27 6.09 11.39 11.67
C GLY A 27 4.64 11.88 11.69
N ASP A 28 4.17 12.53 10.61
CA ASP A 28 2.80 13.00 10.43
C ASP A 28 1.94 12.02 9.59
N GLY A 29 2.55 10.95 9.06
CA GLY A 29 1.89 9.95 8.23
C GLY A 29 2.65 9.48 7.00
N ASP A 30 2.72 8.18 6.78
CA ASP A 30 3.52 7.61 5.70
C ASP A 30 3.01 8.00 4.29
N VAL A 31 3.94 8.23 3.36
CA VAL A 31 3.64 8.70 1.99
C VAL A 31 4.57 8.07 0.96
N PHE A 32 4.15 8.09 -0.31
CA PHE A 32 5.00 7.76 -1.44
C PHE A 32 5.67 9.00 -2.02
N LYS A 33 6.94 8.87 -2.43
CA LYS A 33 7.69 9.95 -3.07
C LYS A 33 7.09 10.30 -4.43
N GLN A 34 6.74 11.57 -4.55
CA GLN A 34 6.34 12.16 -5.82
C GLN A 34 7.58 12.61 -6.63
N HIS A 35 7.59 12.28 -7.91
CA HIS A 35 8.35 12.93 -8.96
C HIS A 35 7.62 14.22 -9.42
N GLN A 36 8.33 15.09 -10.15
CA GLN A 36 7.81 16.34 -10.74
C GLN A 36 6.35 16.22 -11.24
N ASP A 37 5.56 17.28 -11.00
CA ASP A 37 4.12 17.38 -11.29
C ASP A 37 3.17 16.50 -10.44
N LYS A 38 3.55 16.21 -9.19
CA LYS A 38 2.79 15.38 -8.23
C LYS A 38 2.59 13.93 -8.69
N LEU A 39 3.35 13.46 -9.68
CA LEU A 39 3.33 12.07 -10.10
C LEU A 39 4.18 11.22 -9.14
N ILE A 40 3.98 9.91 -9.00
CA ILE A 40 4.72 9.00 -8.14
C ILE A 40 5.73 8.28 -9.02
N LEU A 41 6.98 8.23 -8.58
CA LEU A 41 7.99 7.47 -9.30
C LEU A 41 7.72 5.97 -9.15
N SER A 42 7.38 5.31 -10.26
CA SER A 42 7.22 3.85 -10.32
C SER A 42 8.15 3.25 -11.38
N VAL A 43 8.88 2.19 -10.99
CA VAL A 43 9.80 1.46 -11.87
C VAL A 43 9.36 0.01 -11.96
N GLY A 44 9.19 -0.53 -13.17
CA GLY A 44 8.56 -1.84 -13.38
C GLY A 44 9.45 -3.06 -13.12
N ASP A 45 10.76 -2.86 -13.02
CA ASP A 45 11.75 -3.94 -12.87
C ASP A 45 12.65 -3.66 -11.66
N PHE A 46 13.06 -4.71 -10.96
CA PHE A 46 13.86 -4.60 -9.73
C PHE A 46 15.27 -4.07 -10.00
N GLU A 47 15.93 -4.56 -11.05
CA GLU A 47 17.29 -4.14 -11.39
C GLU A 47 17.29 -2.74 -11.99
N GLU A 48 16.23 -2.36 -12.70
CA GLU A 48 16.00 -0.97 -13.10
C GLU A 48 15.71 -0.08 -11.88
N ALA A 49 14.90 -0.52 -10.92
CA ALA A 49 14.57 0.24 -9.72
C ALA A 49 15.83 0.53 -8.91
N LYS A 50 16.72 -0.45 -8.71
CA LYS A 50 18.03 -0.23 -8.09
C LYS A 50 18.84 0.86 -8.78
N LYS A 51 18.92 0.83 -10.12
CA LYS A 51 19.68 1.81 -10.90
C LYS A 51 19.07 3.21 -10.80
N VAL A 52 17.75 3.31 -10.94
CA VAL A 52 17.03 4.59 -10.89
C VAL A 52 17.11 5.19 -9.48
N PHE A 53 16.85 4.39 -8.45
CA PHE A 53 16.82 4.87 -7.06
C PHE A 53 18.21 5.18 -6.51
N ALA A 54 19.27 4.51 -6.97
CA ALA A 54 20.65 4.85 -6.60
C ALA A 54 21.08 6.25 -7.06
N GLY A 55 20.41 6.83 -8.06
CA GLY A 55 20.66 8.19 -8.54
C GLY A 55 19.92 9.28 -7.77
N LEU A 56 19.10 8.92 -6.77
CA LEU A 56 18.30 9.87 -6.00
C LEU A 56 19.05 10.35 -4.75
N PRO A 57 18.71 11.54 -4.21
CA PRO A 57 19.39 12.12 -3.05
C PRO A 57 18.97 11.47 -1.71
N PHE A 58 18.43 10.26 -1.73
CA PHE A 58 17.87 9.56 -0.56
C PHE A 58 18.69 8.32 -0.19
N VAL A 59 18.61 7.91 1.08
CA VAL A 59 19.16 6.63 1.53
C VAL A 59 18.10 5.55 1.30
N ILE A 60 18.35 4.64 0.37
CA ILE A 60 17.39 3.57 0.05
C ILE A 60 17.62 2.37 0.98
N ARG A 61 16.64 2.00 1.79
CA ARG A 61 16.65 0.87 2.72
C ARG A 61 15.95 -0.35 2.13
N TRP A 62 16.71 -1.18 1.40
CA TRP A 62 16.18 -2.36 0.69
C TRP A 62 15.87 -3.56 1.61
N ASP A 63 16.40 -3.55 2.83
CA ASP A 63 16.24 -4.57 3.86
C ASP A 63 14.85 -4.59 4.49
N GLU A 64 14.10 -3.51 4.36
CA GLU A 64 12.74 -3.33 4.91
C GLU A 64 11.70 -3.15 3.78
N ALA A 65 11.95 -3.75 2.61
CA ALA A 65 11.05 -3.60 1.47
C ALA A 65 9.68 -4.28 1.71
N ALA A 66 8.61 -3.51 1.55
CA ALA A 66 7.23 -4.01 1.62
C ALA A 66 6.74 -4.49 0.25
N ILE A 67 5.77 -5.42 0.23
CA ILE A 67 5.13 -5.90 -1.00
C ILE A 67 3.61 -5.98 -0.85
N ILE A 68 2.89 -5.62 -1.91
CA ILE A 68 1.45 -5.84 -2.01
C ILE A 68 1.07 -6.42 -3.38
N ASP A 69 0.32 -7.52 -3.36
CA ASP A 69 -0.34 -8.04 -4.55
C ASP A 69 -1.83 -7.70 -4.51
N PHE A 70 -2.25 -6.74 -5.33
CA PHE A 70 -3.63 -6.31 -5.37
C PHE A 70 -4.56 -7.36 -6.00
N ASP A 71 -4.07 -8.22 -6.89
CA ASP A 71 -4.90 -9.29 -7.46
C ASP A 71 -5.26 -10.31 -6.36
N VAL A 72 -4.32 -10.61 -5.45
CA VAL A 72 -4.57 -11.42 -4.25
C VAL A 72 -5.45 -10.68 -3.25
N PHE A 73 -5.18 -9.41 -2.98
CA PHE A 73 -6.00 -8.56 -2.08
C PHE A 73 -7.47 -8.56 -2.49
N TRP A 74 -7.78 -8.25 -3.76
CA TRP A 74 -9.16 -8.21 -4.25
C TRP A 74 -9.81 -9.59 -4.25
N LYS A 75 -9.03 -10.66 -4.47
CA LYS A 75 -9.51 -12.04 -4.35
C LYS A 75 -9.89 -12.38 -2.91
N ILE A 76 -9.09 -11.99 -1.92
CA ILE A 76 -9.42 -12.19 -0.50
C ILE A 76 -10.67 -11.38 -0.14
N LEU A 77 -10.70 -10.10 -0.50
CA LEU A 77 -11.85 -9.23 -0.21
C LEU A 77 -13.15 -9.77 -0.80
N SER A 78 -13.13 -10.23 -2.06
CA SER A 78 -14.29 -10.85 -2.73
C SER A 78 -14.61 -12.27 -2.24
N GLY A 79 -13.68 -12.93 -1.55
CA GLY A 79 -13.88 -14.22 -0.89
C GLY A 79 -14.43 -14.13 0.53
N LEU A 80 -14.31 -12.98 1.20
CA LEU A 80 -14.81 -12.78 2.57
C LEU A 80 -16.32 -13.00 2.67
N GLY A 81 -16.76 -13.87 3.56
CA GLY A 81 -18.17 -14.17 3.81
C GLY A 81 -18.48 -14.17 5.29
N SER A 82 -19.78 -14.24 5.60
CA SER A 82 -20.23 -14.45 6.98
C SER A 82 -19.65 -15.77 7.51
N GLY A 83 -18.96 -15.71 8.65
CA GLY A 83 -18.34 -16.88 9.25
C GLY A 83 -17.11 -17.41 8.49
N SER A 84 -16.62 -16.70 7.48
CA SER A 84 -15.32 -17.00 6.89
C SER A 84 -14.25 -16.89 7.96
N ILE A 85 -13.32 -17.83 7.93
CA ILE A 85 -12.07 -17.75 8.67
C ILE A 85 -10.99 -17.46 7.64
N ILE A 86 -10.23 -16.40 7.88
CA ILE A 86 -9.02 -16.09 7.11
C ILE A 86 -7.82 -16.30 8.03
N ASP A 87 -6.71 -16.74 7.45
CA ASP A 87 -5.47 -16.97 8.17
C ASP A 87 -4.65 -15.69 8.33
N GLU A 88 -3.52 -15.81 9.02
CA GLU A 88 -2.56 -14.74 9.29
C GLU A 88 -2.07 -14.08 8.00
N THR A 89 -1.65 -14.88 7.01
CA THR A 89 -1.20 -14.40 5.70
C THR A 89 -2.27 -13.58 4.98
N ALA A 90 -3.53 -14.03 5.00
CA ALA A 90 -4.62 -13.27 4.41
C ALA A 90 -4.90 -11.97 5.17
N CYS A 91 -4.75 -11.95 6.49
CA CYS A 91 -4.83 -10.72 7.28
C CYS A 91 -3.72 -9.73 6.92
N GLU A 92 -2.48 -10.21 6.75
CA GLU A 92 -1.34 -9.39 6.34
C GLU A 92 -1.55 -8.76 4.96
N VAL A 93 -2.04 -9.53 3.98
CA VAL A 93 -2.34 -9.00 2.64
C VAL A 93 -3.41 -7.91 2.71
N MET A 94 -4.47 -8.13 3.49
CA MET A 94 -5.54 -7.14 3.67
C MET A 94 -5.03 -5.88 4.38
N LEU A 95 -4.20 -6.03 5.41
CA LEU A 95 -3.63 -4.91 6.15
C LEU A 95 -2.68 -4.08 5.27
N ASN A 96 -1.76 -4.74 4.56
CA ASN A 96 -0.82 -4.08 3.65
C ASN A 96 -1.53 -3.39 2.49
N GLY A 97 -2.58 -4.00 1.94
CA GLY A 97 -3.39 -3.38 0.90
C GLY A 97 -4.13 -2.15 1.39
N TRP A 98 -4.72 -2.21 2.58
CA TRP A 98 -5.36 -1.04 3.20
C TRP A 98 -4.36 0.09 3.46
N ASN A 99 -3.23 -0.21 4.10
CA ASN A 99 -2.20 0.78 4.39
C ASN A 99 -1.69 1.44 3.11
N PHE A 100 -1.43 0.65 2.05
CA PHE A 100 -1.02 1.19 0.76
C PHE A 100 -2.04 2.16 0.16
N ILE A 101 -3.34 1.84 0.24
CA ILE A 101 -4.43 2.72 -0.23
C ILE A 101 -4.42 4.02 0.57
N GLU A 102 -4.31 3.94 1.90
CA GLU A 102 -4.26 5.11 2.77
C GLU A 102 -3.02 5.98 2.49
N ASP A 103 -1.85 5.38 2.31
CA ASP A 103 -0.61 6.09 2.02
C ASP A 103 -0.68 6.81 0.67
N LEU A 104 -1.33 6.21 -0.34
CA LEU A 104 -1.61 6.92 -1.59
C LEU A 104 -2.56 8.09 -1.38
N ILE A 105 -3.64 7.91 -0.63
CA ILE A 105 -4.60 8.99 -0.31
C ILE A 105 -3.87 10.16 0.35
N ARG A 106 -3.00 9.88 1.33
CA ARG A 106 -2.16 10.88 2.01
C ARG A 106 -1.20 11.55 1.02
N THR A 107 -0.54 10.77 0.17
CA THR A 107 0.39 11.27 -0.86
C THR A 107 -0.27 12.32 -1.77
N PHE A 108 -1.54 12.13 -2.11
CA PHE A 108 -2.29 13.05 -2.97
C PHE A 108 -3.15 14.08 -2.23
N ALA A 109 -3.07 14.13 -0.89
CA ALA A 109 -3.88 15.00 -0.04
C ALA A 109 -5.39 14.87 -0.29
N LEU A 110 -5.87 13.62 -0.43
CA LEU A 110 -7.28 13.30 -0.68
C LEU A 110 -8.03 13.10 0.65
N ASP A 111 -8.02 14.10 1.53
CA ASP A 111 -8.50 13.99 2.92
C ASP A 111 -9.94 13.45 3.05
N ALA A 112 -10.83 13.81 2.13
CA ALA A 112 -12.20 13.29 2.11
C ALA A 112 -12.27 11.76 1.93
N LEU A 113 -11.36 11.17 1.14
CA LEU A 113 -11.26 9.71 1.00
C LEU A 113 -10.64 9.07 2.25
N ARG A 114 -9.73 9.79 2.91
CA ARG A 114 -9.15 9.32 4.17
C ARG A 114 -10.22 9.22 5.26
N GLU A 115 -11.07 10.21 5.40
CA GLU A 115 -12.18 10.20 6.37
C GLU A 115 -13.11 9.00 6.17
N LYS A 116 -13.38 8.63 4.91
CA LYS A 116 -14.17 7.44 4.55
C LYS A 116 -13.56 6.12 5.05
N LEU A 117 -12.22 6.00 5.09
CA LEU A 117 -11.54 4.81 5.61
C LEU A 117 -11.50 4.77 7.15
N HIS A 118 -11.62 5.92 7.80
CA HIS A 118 -11.48 6.07 9.25
C HIS A 118 -12.83 6.15 10.00
N GLU A 119 -13.92 5.73 9.36
CA GLU A 119 -15.22 5.61 10.02
C GLU A 119 -15.14 4.65 11.22
N PRO A 120 -15.80 4.93 12.36
CA PRO A 120 -15.61 4.15 13.59
C PRO A 120 -15.83 2.64 13.45
N GLN A 121 -16.73 2.21 12.57
CA GLN A 121 -16.99 0.81 12.28
C GLN A 121 -15.89 0.18 11.41
N LEU A 122 -15.35 0.92 10.43
CA LEU A 122 -14.22 0.47 9.63
C LEU A 122 -12.95 0.33 10.48
N ASN A 123 -12.71 1.22 11.44
CA ASN A 123 -11.56 1.11 12.33
C ASN A 123 -11.57 -0.20 13.12
N LYS A 124 -12.75 -0.67 13.55
CA LYS A 124 -12.89 -1.99 14.20
C LYS A 124 -12.58 -3.13 13.24
N VAL A 125 -12.95 -3.01 11.97
CA VAL A 125 -12.60 -3.99 10.93
C VAL A 125 -11.10 -4.00 10.66
N TYR A 126 -10.46 -2.83 10.60
CA TYR A 126 -9.01 -2.70 10.50
C TYR A 126 -8.30 -3.37 11.68
N GLU A 127 -8.75 -3.12 12.91
CA GLU A 127 -8.21 -3.77 14.12
C GLU A 127 -8.30 -5.30 14.03
N LYS A 128 -9.38 -5.85 13.46
CA LYS A 128 -9.48 -7.30 13.26
C LYS A 128 -8.38 -7.82 12.33
N PHE A 129 -8.08 -7.14 11.23
CA PHE A 129 -6.95 -7.53 10.38
C PHE A 129 -5.63 -7.40 11.13
N PHE A 130 -5.41 -6.30 11.85
CA PHE A 130 -4.19 -6.06 12.62
C PHE A 130 -3.93 -7.18 13.66
N TYR A 131 -4.91 -7.48 14.52
CA TYR A 131 -4.76 -8.59 15.48
C TYR A 131 -4.71 -9.95 14.79
N GLY A 132 -5.34 -10.09 13.62
CA GLY A 132 -5.32 -11.31 12.81
C GLY A 132 -3.94 -11.64 12.23
N CYS A 133 -3.07 -10.63 12.12
CA CYS A 133 -1.66 -10.81 11.74
C CYS A 133 -0.82 -11.45 12.86
N ASN A 134 -1.36 -11.62 14.07
CA ASN A 134 -0.71 -12.31 15.20
C ASN A 134 0.74 -11.88 15.52
N ILE A 135 1.06 -10.59 15.27
CA ILE A 135 2.40 -10.04 15.42
C ILE A 135 2.90 -10.24 16.86
N ALA A 136 4.07 -10.86 17.03
CA ALA A 136 4.61 -11.25 18.33
C ALA A 136 4.76 -10.10 19.35
N ALA A 137 4.89 -8.86 18.86
CA ALA A 137 4.98 -7.67 19.70
C ALA A 137 3.67 -7.34 20.43
N VAL A 138 2.52 -7.75 19.89
CA VAL A 138 1.18 -7.47 20.44
C VAL A 138 0.39 -8.73 20.79
N THR A 139 0.76 -9.88 20.23
CA THR A 139 0.14 -11.18 20.52
C THR A 139 0.94 -11.91 21.60
N PRO A 140 0.35 -12.17 22.79
CA PRO A 140 1.02 -12.92 23.85
C PRO A 140 1.44 -14.31 23.41
N SER A 141 2.58 -14.79 23.93
CA SER A 141 3.07 -16.14 23.61
C SER A 141 2.04 -17.21 23.97
N GLY A 142 1.78 -18.12 23.02
CA GLY A 142 0.78 -19.19 23.15
C GLY A 142 -0.66 -18.74 22.91
N CYS A 143 -0.90 -17.46 22.62
CA CYS A 143 -2.18 -16.95 22.17
C CYS A 143 -2.20 -16.77 20.65
N GLY A 144 -3.41 -16.74 20.09
CA GLY A 144 -3.65 -16.41 18.70
C GLY A 144 -5.05 -15.84 18.53
N TYR A 145 -5.21 -14.94 17.57
CA TYR A 145 -6.47 -14.36 17.19
C TYR A 145 -6.81 -14.74 15.75
N THR A 146 -8.03 -15.21 15.56
CA THR A 146 -8.59 -15.51 14.25
C THR A 146 -9.84 -14.66 14.06
N PRO A 147 -9.86 -13.73 13.09
CA PRO A 147 -11.00 -12.86 12.89
C PRO A 147 -12.27 -13.65 12.56
N LEU A 148 -13.36 -13.33 13.26
CA LEU A 148 -14.70 -13.77 12.89
C LEU A 148 -15.45 -12.62 12.23
N TRP A 149 -15.93 -12.86 11.01
CA TRP A 149 -16.57 -11.85 10.17
C TRP A 149 -18.09 -11.92 10.24
N GLN A 150 -18.71 -10.78 10.55
CA GLN A 150 -20.15 -10.60 10.49
C GLN A 150 -20.56 -10.07 9.11
N PRO A 151 -21.75 -10.46 8.58
CA PRO A 151 -22.20 -10.01 7.27
C PRO A 151 -22.17 -8.47 7.08
N PRO A 152 -22.62 -7.64 8.06
CA PRO A 152 -22.56 -6.19 7.92
C PRO A 152 -21.13 -5.64 7.82
N GLU A 153 -20.15 -6.27 8.48
CA GLU A 153 -18.75 -5.85 8.43
C GLU A 153 -18.16 -6.12 7.04
N VAL A 154 -18.45 -7.29 6.47
CA VAL A 154 -17.96 -7.69 5.13
C VAL A 154 -18.54 -6.79 4.05
N LEU A 155 -19.85 -6.51 4.11
CA LEU A 155 -20.51 -5.63 3.15
C LEU A 155 -19.92 -4.22 3.19
N MET A 156 -19.84 -3.63 4.39
CA MET A 156 -19.27 -2.31 4.62
C MET A 156 -17.82 -2.22 4.14
N LEU A 157 -16.98 -3.20 4.49
CA LEU A 157 -15.59 -3.25 4.08
C LEU A 157 -15.44 -3.25 2.56
N ARG A 158 -16.22 -4.09 1.88
CA ARG A 158 -16.20 -4.20 0.41
C ARG A 158 -16.64 -2.92 -0.26
N GLU A 159 -17.80 -2.42 0.14
CA GLU A 159 -18.35 -1.19 -0.42
C GLU A 159 -17.36 -0.05 -0.27
N ARG A 160 -16.78 0.11 0.93
CA ARG A 160 -15.89 1.23 1.21
C ARG A 160 -14.54 1.14 0.52
N LEU A 161 -13.90 -0.04 0.50
CA LEU A 161 -12.61 -0.20 -0.17
C LEU A 161 -12.74 -0.07 -1.69
N VAL A 162 -13.82 -0.57 -2.28
CA VAL A 162 -14.09 -0.40 -3.72
C VAL A 162 -14.38 1.07 -4.05
N ASP A 163 -15.25 1.72 -3.28
CA ASP A 163 -15.59 3.14 -3.44
C ASP A 163 -14.35 4.03 -3.39
N VAL A 164 -13.53 3.86 -2.35
CA VAL A 164 -12.29 4.63 -2.17
C VAL A 164 -11.30 4.36 -3.30
N TRP A 165 -11.12 3.10 -3.70
CA TRP A 165 -10.21 2.73 -4.78
C TRP A 165 -10.62 3.35 -6.13
N ASP A 166 -11.91 3.32 -6.45
CA ASP A 166 -12.45 3.87 -7.70
C ASP A 166 -12.48 5.40 -7.70
N GLU A 167 -12.79 6.05 -6.58
CA GLU A 167 -12.73 7.51 -6.47
C GLU A 167 -11.28 8.02 -6.56
N GLN A 168 -10.34 7.35 -5.87
CA GLN A 168 -8.92 7.63 -5.98
C GLN A 168 -8.43 7.44 -7.43
N ALA A 169 -8.94 6.43 -8.14
CA ALA A 169 -8.62 6.22 -9.54
C ALA A 169 -9.04 7.41 -10.42
N ALA A 170 -10.23 7.94 -10.18
CA ALA A 170 -10.79 9.08 -10.92
C ALA A 170 -10.02 10.38 -10.67
N CYS A 171 -9.39 10.54 -9.50
CA CYS A 171 -8.51 11.67 -9.18
C CYS A 171 -7.14 11.60 -9.88
N GLY A 172 -6.90 10.59 -10.72
CA GLY A 172 -5.64 10.42 -11.45
C GLY A 172 -4.51 9.85 -10.61
N SER A 173 -4.81 9.28 -9.43
CA SER A 173 -3.83 8.74 -8.47
C SER A 173 -3.55 7.23 -8.61
N TYR A 174 -3.92 6.62 -9.74
CA TYR A 174 -3.66 5.19 -9.97
C TYR A 174 -2.16 4.91 -10.08
N PRO A 175 -1.66 3.80 -9.49
CA PRO A 175 -0.30 3.35 -9.76
C PRO A 175 0.04 3.20 -11.24
N GLU A 176 -0.95 3.11 -12.15
CA GLU A 176 -0.75 3.05 -13.61
C GLU A 176 -0.89 4.38 -14.36
N GLN A 177 -1.55 5.39 -13.80
CA GLN A 177 -1.71 6.72 -14.41
C GLN A 177 -0.66 7.73 -13.94
N VAL A 178 0.07 7.37 -12.89
CA VAL A 178 1.03 8.23 -12.22
C VAL A 178 2.48 7.84 -12.56
N ILE A 179 2.67 6.92 -13.52
CA ILE A 179 3.99 6.36 -13.90
C ILE A 179 4.71 7.26 -14.90
N VAL A 180 5.79 7.92 -14.47
CA VAL A 180 6.86 8.29 -15.41
C VAL A 180 7.67 7.04 -15.76
N ARG A 181 7.38 6.43 -16.92
CA ARG A 181 8.24 5.38 -17.47
C ARG A 181 9.51 6.03 -18.03
N ARG A 182 10.59 6.12 -17.24
CA ARG A 182 11.91 6.44 -17.81
C ARG A 182 12.39 5.24 -18.65
N ARG A 183 12.02 5.19 -19.92
CA ARG A 183 12.76 4.37 -20.90
C ARG A 183 14.16 4.97 -21.04
N GLY A 184 15.14 4.30 -20.44
CA GLY A 184 16.56 4.37 -20.77
C GLY A 184 17.19 5.77 -20.77
N TYR A 185 18.11 6.02 -19.83
CA TYR A 185 19.23 6.93 -20.08
C TYR A 185 20.12 6.33 -21.18
N GLY A 186 19.67 6.46 -22.43
CA GLY A 186 20.52 6.37 -23.60
C GLY A 186 21.19 7.72 -23.80
N ASN A 187 22.50 7.75 -23.64
CA ASN A 187 23.42 8.81 -24.06
C ASN A 187 22.81 9.82 -25.04
N ARG A 188 22.61 11.06 -24.59
CA ARG A 188 22.74 12.23 -25.46
C ARG A 188 23.61 13.26 -24.76
N ASN A 189 24.91 13.17 -25.05
CA ASN A 189 25.69 14.38 -25.30
C ASN A 189 25.07 15.11 -26.50
N THR A 190 25.24 16.45 -26.52
CA THR A 190 24.86 17.48 -27.52
C THR A 190 23.55 18.19 -27.17
N TYR A 191 23.47 19.50 -26.88
CA TYR A 191 24.42 20.64 -26.80
C TYR A 191 24.04 21.52 -25.61
#